data_AF-A0A3D0QIF0-F1
#
_entry.id   AF-A0A3D0QIF0-F1
#
_cell.length_a   1.000
_cell.length_b   1.000
_cell.length_c   1.000
_cell.angle_alpha   90.00
_cell.angle_beta   90.00
_cell.angle_gamma   90.00
#
_symmetry.space_group_name_H-M   'P 1'
#
loop_
_entity.id
_entity.type
_entity.pdbx_description
1 polymer ?
#
loop_
_entity_poly.entity_id
_entity_poly.type
_entity_poly.pdbx_seq_one_letter_code
_entity_poly.pdbx_strand_id
1 'polypeptide(L)'
;MRLITGSLLTLPVLLLLGYFLLPGESLSGVLFGIAGLSLGFLLLAAQFVYTYERGKEPHHAASALYVFGCAAALLSVNDQVALYNATKGQAAYLSYRHETEIEELKSKLGVSGVVLTGEDIFNAKCSACHAVDQKKVGPAYKDVVPKYVGRKEQMMAFVLNPIKINPAFPPMPGQGLKPAEADSIVSYLLRKLGPADTKGAAPGQTAPKK
;
A
#
# COMPACT_ATOMS: atom_id res chain seq x y z
N MET A 1 -26.74 36.67 -22.30
CA MET A 1 -26.03 37.45 -21.27
C MET A 1 -26.84 37.58 -19.98
N ARG A 2 -28.09 38.06 -20.00
CA ARG A 2 -29.01 38.08 -18.83
C ARG A 2 -29.15 36.75 -18.06
N LEU A 3 -29.11 35.61 -18.75
CA LEU A 3 -29.14 34.28 -18.12
C LEU A 3 -27.84 33.95 -17.35
N ILE A 4 -26.69 34.43 -17.85
CA ILE A 4 -25.36 34.15 -17.30
C ILE A 4 -25.18 34.97 -16.01
N THR A 5 -25.50 36.26 -16.06
CA THR A 5 -25.47 37.15 -14.89
C THR A 5 -26.45 36.70 -13.81
N GLY A 6 -27.65 36.23 -14.18
CA GLY A 6 -28.61 35.64 -13.24
C GLY A 6 -28.06 34.40 -12.53
N SER A 7 -27.52 33.44 -13.28
CA SER A 7 -26.94 32.20 -12.72
C SER A 7 -25.78 32.49 -11.75
N LEU A 8 -24.88 33.39 -12.12
CA LEU A 8 -23.71 33.74 -11.30
C LEU A 8 -24.09 34.42 -9.98
N LEU A 9 -25.20 35.15 -9.94
CA LEU A 9 -25.71 35.79 -8.73
C LEU A 9 -26.50 34.81 -7.85
N THR A 10 -27.10 33.77 -8.43
CA THR A 10 -27.80 32.72 -7.68
C THR A 10 -26.85 31.71 -7.02
N LEU A 11 -25.66 31.50 -7.59
CA LEU A 11 -24.69 30.50 -7.12
C LEU A 11 -24.23 30.70 -5.66
N PRO A 12 -23.94 31.93 -5.19
CA PRO A 12 -23.67 32.19 -3.77
C PRO A 12 -24.80 31.78 -2.83
N VAL A 13 -26.05 32.00 -3.23
CA VAL A 13 -27.22 31.63 -2.43
C VAL A 13 -27.33 30.10 -2.33
N LEU A 14 -27.09 29.41 -3.43
CA LEU A 14 -27.09 27.94 -3.46
C LEU A 14 -25.95 27.35 -2.61
N LEU A 15 -24.77 27.98 -2.62
CA LEU A 15 -23.66 27.59 -1.74
C LEU A 15 -24.03 27.72 -0.26
N LEU A 16 -24.61 28.86 0.14
CA LEU A 16 -25.05 29.07 1.52
C LEU A 16 -26.11 28.05 1.96
N LEU A 17 -27.07 27.74 1.08
CA LEU A 17 -28.04 26.68 1.33
C LEU A 17 -27.36 25.32 1.49
N GLY A 18 -26.41 24.99 0.61
CA GLY A 18 -25.64 23.74 0.69
C GLY A 18 -24.93 23.58 2.02
N TYR A 19 -24.33 24.64 2.55
CA TYR A 19 -23.72 24.62 3.88
C TYR A 19 -24.69 24.37 5.03
N PHE A 20 -25.91 24.89 4.93
CA PHE A 20 -26.94 24.66 5.93
C PHE A 20 -27.44 23.22 5.95
N LEU A 21 -27.37 22.52 4.81
CA LEU A 21 -27.76 21.10 4.69
C LEU A 21 -26.60 20.14 5.02
N LEU A 22 -25.36 20.61 5.12
CA LEU A 22 -24.21 19.77 5.39
C LEU A 22 -24.23 19.24 6.83
N PRO A 23 -23.92 17.94 7.05
CA PRO A 23 -23.84 17.40 8.40
C PRO A 23 -22.68 18.03 9.18
N GLY A 24 -22.88 18.20 10.50
CA GLY A 24 -21.90 18.81 11.41
C GLY A 24 -20.48 18.24 11.29
N GLU A 25 -20.37 16.94 11.04
CA GLU A 25 -19.10 16.20 10.89
C GLU A 25 -18.29 16.63 9.66
N SER A 26 -18.94 17.18 8.64
CA SER A 26 -18.28 17.68 7.42
C SER A 26 -17.64 19.05 7.62
N LEU A 27 -18.10 19.83 8.60
CA LEU A 27 -17.66 21.22 8.79
C LEU A 27 -16.24 21.28 9.34
N SER A 28 -15.42 22.17 8.78
CA SER A 28 -14.10 22.50 9.30
C SER A 28 -13.72 23.94 8.97
N GLY A 29 -12.80 24.54 9.73
CA GLY A 29 -12.32 25.90 9.46
C GLY A 29 -11.70 26.05 8.07
N VAL A 30 -11.03 25.00 7.57
CA VAL A 30 -10.45 24.98 6.21
C VAL A 30 -11.53 25.07 5.15
N LEU A 31 -12.63 24.32 5.31
CA LEU A 31 -13.76 24.33 4.39
C LEU A 31 -14.42 25.72 4.34
N PHE A 32 -14.61 26.39 5.47
CA PHE A 32 -15.09 27.78 5.47
C PHE A 32 -14.12 28.75 4.79
N GLY A 33 -12.80 28.56 4.96
CA GLY A 33 -11.78 29.36 4.29
C GLY A 33 -11.81 29.22 2.77
N ILE A 34 -11.91 27.99 2.26
CA ILE A 34 -12.01 27.71 0.82
C ILE A 34 -13.34 28.25 0.26
N ALA A 35 -14.44 28.07 1.00
CA ALA A 35 -15.74 28.62 0.64
C ALA A 35 -15.70 30.14 0.47
N GLY A 36 -15.16 30.86 1.45
CA GLY A 36 -15.04 32.32 1.43
C GLY A 36 -14.15 32.79 0.27
N LEU A 37 -13.03 32.12 0.04
CA LEU A 37 -12.15 32.43 -1.09
C LEU A 37 -12.88 32.23 -2.42
N SER A 38 -13.55 31.08 -2.59
CA SER A 38 -14.29 30.77 -3.81
C SER A 38 -15.43 31.75 -4.09
N LEU A 39 -16.12 32.22 -3.05
CA LEU A 39 -17.13 33.26 -3.15
C LEU A 39 -16.52 34.59 -3.64
N GLY A 40 -15.34 34.96 -3.14
CA GLY A 40 -14.59 36.12 -3.63
C GLY A 40 -14.28 36.03 -5.13
N PHE A 41 -13.83 34.87 -5.60
CA PHE A 41 -13.59 34.64 -7.03
C PHE A 41 -14.90 34.68 -7.85
N LEU A 42 -16.01 34.14 -7.35
CA LEU A 42 -17.31 34.23 -8.03
C LEU A 42 -17.80 35.67 -8.17
N LEU A 43 -17.66 36.49 -7.13
CA LEU A 43 -18.01 37.91 -7.17
C LEU A 43 -17.11 38.68 -8.15
N LEU A 44 -15.81 38.37 -8.18
CA LEU A 44 -14.87 38.94 -9.14
C LEU A 44 -15.22 38.54 -10.58
N ALA A 45 -15.60 37.27 -10.82
CA ALA A 45 -16.07 36.81 -12.12
C ALA A 45 -17.34 37.56 -12.54
N ALA A 46 -18.29 37.76 -11.62
CA ALA A 46 -19.50 38.55 -11.88
C ALA A 46 -19.19 40.00 -12.27
N GLN A 47 -18.18 40.61 -11.62
CA GLN A 47 -17.73 41.95 -11.97
C GLN A 47 -17.19 42.02 -13.40
N PHE A 48 -16.36 41.05 -13.83
CA PHE A 48 -15.85 41.00 -15.21
C PHE A 48 -16.94 40.74 -16.25
N VAL A 49 -17.95 39.92 -15.91
CA VAL A 49 -19.12 39.73 -16.78
C VAL A 49 -19.92 41.03 -16.90
N TYR A 50 -20.10 41.76 -15.80
CA TYR A 50 -20.80 43.05 -15.81
C TYR A 50 -20.06 44.11 -16.64
N THR A 51 -18.73 44.22 -16.51
CA THR A 51 -17.95 45.16 -17.33
C THR A 51 -17.95 44.78 -18.80
N TYR A 52 -17.95 43.49 -19.12
CA TYR A 52 -18.13 43.00 -20.48
C TYR A 52 -19.51 43.36 -21.04
N GLU A 53 -20.60 43.22 -20.28
CA GLU A 53 -21.94 43.62 -20.72
C GLU A 53 -22.03 45.12 -21.02
N ARG A 54 -21.26 45.96 -20.31
CA ARG A 54 -21.27 47.42 -20.47
C ARG A 54 -20.34 47.91 -21.59
N GLY A 55 -19.15 47.33 -21.73
CA GLY A 55 -18.12 47.78 -22.69
C GLY A 55 -17.95 46.90 -23.92
N LYS A 56 -18.45 45.65 -23.90
CA LYS A 56 -18.28 44.61 -24.94
C LYS A 56 -16.83 44.27 -25.31
N GLU A 57 -15.89 44.65 -24.48
CA GLU A 57 -14.46 44.41 -24.69
C GLU A 57 -14.09 42.94 -24.41
N PRO A 58 -13.53 42.19 -25.38
CA PRO A 58 -13.36 40.74 -25.28
C PRO A 58 -12.38 40.29 -24.18
N HIS A 59 -11.45 41.15 -23.77
CA HIS A 59 -10.48 40.85 -22.73
C HIS A 59 -11.15 40.64 -21.35
N HIS A 60 -12.25 41.34 -21.07
CA HIS A 60 -13.04 41.15 -19.84
C HIS A 60 -13.79 39.81 -19.84
N ALA A 61 -14.28 39.37 -21.00
CA ALA A 61 -14.93 38.06 -21.14
C ALA A 61 -13.93 36.91 -20.90
N ALA A 62 -12.71 37.01 -21.44
CA ALA A 62 -11.67 36.02 -21.18
C ALA A 62 -11.29 36.00 -19.68
N SER A 63 -11.12 37.17 -19.06
CA SER A 63 -10.81 37.30 -17.63
C SER A 63 -11.89 36.68 -16.75
N ALA A 64 -13.18 36.90 -17.08
CA ALA A 64 -14.30 36.28 -16.38
C ALA A 64 -14.23 34.74 -16.41
N LEU A 65 -13.89 34.16 -17.56
CA LEU A 65 -13.76 32.70 -17.71
C LEU A 65 -12.64 32.14 -16.82
N TYR A 66 -11.46 32.77 -16.81
CA TYR A 66 -10.33 32.33 -15.99
C TYR A 66 -10.65 32.41 -14.49
N VAL A 67 -11.21 33.54 -14.05
CA VAL A 67 -11.58 33.75 -12.65
C VAL A 67 -12.68 32.77 -12.21
N PHE A 68 -13.66 32.51 -13.06
CA PHE A 68 -14.68 31.48 -12.81
C PHE A 68 -14.07 30.07 -12.72
N GLY A 69 -13.13 29.73 -13.60
CA GLY A 69 -12.40 28.45 -13.54
C GLY A 69 -11.66 28.27 -12.21
N CYS A 70 -11.00 29.31 -11.71
CA CYS A 70 -10.37 29.30 -10.38
C CYS A 70 -11.41 29.07 -9.27
N ALA A 71 -12.56 29.74 -9.33
CA ALA A 71 -13.65 29.52 -8.36
C ALA A 71 -14.15 28.07 -8.38
N ALA A 72 -14.38 27.50 -9.56
CA ALA A 72 -14.84 26.13 -9.73
C ALA A 72 -13.83 25.10 -9.20
N ALA A 73 -12.53 25.34 -9.41
CA ALA A 73 -11.47 24.51 -8.85
C ALA A 73 -11.49 24.55 -7.31
N LEU A 74 -11.65 25.73 -6.71
CA LEU A 74 -11.77 25.88 -5.26
C LEU A 74 -13.02 25.19 -4.71
N LEU A 75 -14.17 25.29 -5.38
CA LEU A 75 -15.38 24.53 -5.03
C LEU A 75 -15.13 23.02 -5.08
N SER A 76 -14.41 22.54 -6.09
CA SER A 76 -14.10 21.11 -6.23
C SER A 76 -13.21 20.61 -5.09
N VAL A 77 -12.22 21.40 -4.67
CA VAL A 77 -11.38 21.11 -3.50
C VAL A 77 -12.21 21.16 -2.21
N ASN A 78 -13.11 22.14 -2.11
CA ASN A 78 -14.01 22.27 -0.98
C ASN A 78 -14.90 21.03 -0.79
N ASP A 79 -15.47 20.50 -1.88
CA ASP A 79 -16.29 19.29 -1.87
C ASP A 79 -15.47 18.06 -1.46
N GLN A 80 -14.21 17.96 -1.90
CA GLN A 80 -13.30 16.89 -1.47
C GLN A 80 -13.02 16.96 0.04
N VAL A 81 -12.83 18.17 0.59
CA VAL A 81 -12.62 18.36 2.03
C VAL A 81 -13.88 18.00 2.82
N ALA A 82 -15.07 18.42 2.34
CA ALA A 82 -16.34 18.07 2.96
C ALA A 82 -16.57 16.55 3.01
N LEU A 83 -16.27 15.86 1.90
CA LEU A 83 -16.38 14.41 1.80
C LEU A 83 -15.34 13.68 2.66
N TYR A 84 -14.10 14.17 2.70
CA TYR A 84 -13.06 13.63 3.57
C TYR A 84 -13.47 13.75 5.05
N ASN A 85 -13.97 14.91 5.46
CA ASN A 85 -14.45 15.11 6.83
C ASN A 85 -15.63 14.21 7.19
N ALA A 86 -16.58 14.02 6.26
CA ALA A 86 -17.72 13.11 6.46
C ALA A 86 -17.28 11.64 6.61
N THR A 87 -16.24 11.23 5.89
CA THR A 87 -15.86 9.81 5.76
C THR A 87 -14.75 9.38 6.70
N LYS A 88 -13.90 10.29 7.21
CA LYS A 88 -12.74 9.94 8.07
C LYS A 88 -13.12 9.09 9.30
N GLY A 89 -14.26 9.36 9.93
CA GLY A 89 -14.72 8.60 11.09
C GLY A 89 -15.11 7.16 10.73
N GLN A 90 -15.85 7.00 9.62
CA GLN A 90 -16.24 5.69 9.11
C GLN A 90 -15.05 4.91 8.55
N ALA A 91 -14.11 5.58 7.90
CA ALA A 91 -12.86 4.98 7.43
C ALA A 91 -12.03 4.44 8.60
N ALA A 92 -11.90 5.20 9.70
CA ALA A 92 -11.23 4.76 10.92
C ALA A 92 -11.95 3.58 11.59
N TYR A 93 -13.28 3.59 11.62
CA TYR A 93 -14.06 2.47 12.13
C TYR A 93 -13.86 1.20 11.30
N LEU A 94 -13.90 1.32 9.97
CA LEU A 94 -13.68 0.20 9.06
C LEU A 94 -12.26 -0.37 9.16
N SER A 95 -11.23 0.48 9.28
CA SER A 95 -9.86 0.02 9.46
C SER A 95 -9.68 -0.74 10.76
N TYR A 96 -10.24 -0.21 11.87
CA TYR A 96 -10.24 -0.91 13.15
C TYR A 96 -10.96 -2.27 13.06
N ARG A 97 -12.15 -2.30 12.45
CA ARG A 97 -12.92 -3.53 12.29
C ARG A 97 -12.18 -4.55 11.44
N HIS A 98 -11.53 -4.12 10.36
CA HIS A 98 -10.73 -4.99 9.51
C HIS A 98 -9.56 -5.61 10.27
N GLU A 99 -8.84 -4.82 11.09
CA GLU A 99 -7.76 -5.34 11.94
C GLU A 99 -8.30 -6.38 12.93
N THR A 100 -9.44 -6.12 13.56
CA THR A 100 -10.06 -7.07 14.50
C THR A 100 -10.52 -8.35 13.79
N GLU A 101 -11.12 -8.26 12.60
CA GLU A 101 -11.56 -9.42 11.83
C GLU A 101 -10.37 -10.25 11.35
N ILE A 102 -9.28 -9.59 10.93
CA ILE A 102 -8.05 -10.27 10.56
C ILE A 102 -7.43 -10.97 11.77
N GLU A 103 -7.45 -10.35 12.95
CA GLU A 103 -6.93 -10.96 14.17
C GLU A 103 -7.80 -12.11 14.67
N GLU A 104 -9.13 -11.99 14.58
CA GLU A 104 -10.06 -13.06 14.88
C GLU A 104 -9.92 -14.22 13.89
N LEU A 105 -9.77 -13.93 12.60
CA LEU A 105 -9.54 -14.95 11.57
C LEU A 105 -8.20 -15.66 11.81
N LYS A 106 -7.14 -14.91 12.12
CA LYS A 106 -5.84 -15.47 12.55
C LYS A 106 -6.00 -16.36 13.79
N SER A 107 -6.75 -15.91 14.80
CA SER A 107 -7.01 -16.67 16.03
C SER A 107 -7.77 -17.98 15.76
N LYS A 108 -8.86 -17.91 14.99
CA LYS A 108 -9.67 -19.08 14.58
C LYS A 108 -8.88 -20.08 13.72
N LEU A 109 -7.93 -19.58 12.93
CA LEU A 109 -7.03 -20.40 12.13
C LEU A 109 -5.78 -20.83 12.91
N GLY A 110 -5.60 -20.41 14.17
CA GLY A 110 -4.42 -20.72 14.98
C GLY A 110 -3.11 -20.06 14.51
N VAL A 111 -3.19 -19.00 13.70
CA VAL A 111 -2.07 -18.34 13.03
C VAL A 111 -1.66 -17.07 13.77
N SER A 112 -0.86 -17.20 14.83
CA SER A 112 -0.13 -16.06 15.40
C SER A 112 1.10 -15.74 14.55
N GLY A 113 0.90 -14.93 13.51
CA GLY A 113 1.90 -14.60 12.49
C GLY A 113 2.11 -15.75 11.51
N VAL A 114 2.04 -15.49 10.20
CA VAL A 114 2.38 -16.54 9.21
C VAL A 114 3.89 -16.76 9.25
N VAL A 115 4.37 -17.53 10.23
CA VAL A 115 5.62 -18.27 10.14
C VAL A 115 5.29 -19.47 9.28
N LEU A 116 5.46 -19.34 7.95
CA LEU A 116 5.45 -20.51 7.09
C LEU A 116 6.48 -21.49 7.67
N THR A 117 6.03 -22.66 8.07
CA THR A 117 6.95 -23.65 8.63
C THR A 117 7.92 -24.07 7.53
N GLY A 118 9.14 -24.50 7.90
CA GLY A 118 10.08 -24.97 6.90
C GLY A 118 9.55 -26.16 6.09
N GLU A 119 8.59 -26.92 6.64
CA GLU A 119 7.88 -27.98 5.95
C GLU A 119 6.90 -27.45 4.88
N ASP A 120 6.14 -26.40 5.20
CA ASP A 120 5.21 -25.78 4.24
C ASP A 120 5.97 -25.20 3.04
N ILE A 121 7.07 -24.49 3.32
CA ILE A 121 7.94 -23.91 2.27
C ILE A 121 8.56 -25.03 1.43
N PHE A 122 9.01 -26.12 2.06
CA PHE A 122 9.57 -27.28 1.38
C PHE A 122 8.57 -27.88 0.39
N ASN A 123 7.35 -28.14 0.86
CA ASN A 123 6.30 -28.74 0.05
C ASN A 123 5.90 -27.83 -1.10
N ALA A 124 5.76 -26.52 -0.86
CA ALA A 124 5.31 -25.56 -1.86
C ALA A 124 6.36 -25.20 -2.92
N LYS A 125 7.63 -25.03 -2.53
CA LYS A 125 8.67 -24.48 -3.41
C LYS A 125 9.79 -25.45 -3.80
N CYS A 126 10.03 -26.49 -3.00
CA CYS A 126 11.24 -27.31 -3.13
C CYS A 126 10.97 -28.74 -3.62
N SER A 127 9.87 -29.34 -3.18
CA SER A 127 9.51 -30.75 -3.39
C SER A 127 9.31 -31.14 -4.87
N ALA A 128 8.94 -30.17 -5.71
CA ALA A 128 8.76 -30.36 -7.14
C ALA A 128 10.09 -30.69 -7.85
N CYS A 129 11.17 -30.00 -7.47
CA CYS A 129 12.47 -30.14 -8.12
C CYS A 129 13.44 -31.07 -7.38
N HIS A 130 13.24 -31.29 -6.08
CA HIS A 130 14.12 -32.08 -5.24
C HIS A 130 13.38 -33.21 -4.50
N ALA A 131 14.11 -34.25 -4.13
CA ALA A 131 13.65 -35.32 -3.25
C ALA A 131 14.72 -35.66 -2.21
N VAL A 132 14.32 -36.38 -1.15
CA VAL A 132 15.22 -36.71 -0.04
C VAL A 132 16.29 -37.71 -0.49
N ASP A 133 15.87 -38.76 -1.18
CA ASP A 133 16.61 -39.99 -1.40
C ASP A 133 16.99 -40.25 -2.86
N GLN A 134 16.39 -39.53 -3.79
CA GLN A 134 16.60 -39.69 -5.22
C GLN A 134 16.84 -38.36 -5.94
N LYS A 135 17.56 -38.43 -7.05
CA LYS A 135 17.75 -37.31 -7.96
C LYS A 135 16.44 -37.01 -8.70
N LYS A 136 16.09 -35.73 -8.81
CA LYS A 136 15.01 -35.22 -9.68
C LYS A 136 15.60 -34.20 -10.66
N VAL A 137 15.03 -33.00 -10.73
CA VAL A 137 15.60 -31.86 -11.46
C VAL A 137 16.89 -31.40 -10.76
N GLY A 138 16.85 -31.34 -9.43
CA GLY A 138 18.00 -31.08 -8.58
C GLY A 138 18.56 -32.35 -7.92
N PRO A 139 19.71 -32.23 -7.23
CA PRO A 139 20.31 -33.32 -6.46
C PRO A 139 19.40 -33.79 -5.31
N ALA A 140 19.59 -35.03 -4.88
CA ALA A 140 18.93 -35.56 -3.70
C ALA A 140 19.43 -34.83 -2.44
N TYR A 141 18.54 -34.52 -1.50
CA TYR A 141 18.94 -33.78 -0.31
C TYR A 141 19.93 -34.55 0.57
N LYS A 142 19.84 -35.89 0.63
CA LYS A 142 20.81 -36.72 1.37
C LYS A 142 22.26 -36.53 0.91
N ASP A 143 22.49 -36.15 -0.35
CA ASP A 143 23.84 -35.99 -0.92
C ASP A 143 24.43 -34.59 -0.69
N VAL A 144 23.58 -33.63 -0.32
CA VAL A 144 23.92 -32.20 -0.27
C VAL A 144 23.79 -31.62 1.13
N VAL A 145 22.70 -31.89 1.84
CA VAL A 145 22.41 -31.29 3.15
C VAL A 145 23.49 -31.61 4.19
N PRO A 146 24.05 -32.83 4.28
CA PRO A 146 25.13 -33.13 5.22
C PRO A 146 26.38 -32.25 5.04
N LYS A 147 26.63 -31.72 3.82
CA LYS A 147 27.75 -30.80 3.57
C LYS A 147 27.54 -29.46 4.25
N TYR A 148 26.31 -29.07 4.58
CA TYR A 148 26.01 -27.77 5.18
C TYR A 148 25.84 -27.82 6.71
N VAL A 149 26.13 -28.95 7.35
CA VAL A 149 26.13 -29.06 8.82
C VAL A 149 27.16 -28.08 9.39
N GLY A 150 26.74 -27.25 10.36
CA GLY A 150 27.55 -26.15 10.90
C GLY A 150 27.76 -24.96 9.95
N ARG A 151 27.12 -24.96 8.77
CA ARG A 151 27.26 -23.92 7.73
C ARG A 151 25.90 -23.41 7.26
N LYS A 152 25.01 -23.12 8.22
CA LYS A 152 23.61 -22.73 7.98
C LYS A 152 23.52 -21.48 7.10
N GLU A 153 24.33 -20.48 7.39
CA GLU A 153 24.34 -19.18 6.72
C GLU A 153 24.75 -19.33 5.24
N GLN A 154 25.67 -20.25 4.95
CA GLN A 154 26.09 -20.56 3.58
C GLN A 154 24.96 -21.23 2.79
N MET A 155 24.21 -22.13 3.43
CA MET A 155 23.04 -22.76 2.81
C MET A 155 21.92 -21.74 2.56
N MET A 156 21.70 -20.81 3.50
CA MET A 156 20.73 -19.72 3.33
C MET A 156 21.11 -18.80 2.17
N ALA A 157 22.38 -18.40 2.08
CA ALA A 157 22.87 -17.56 0.97
C ALA A 157 22.65 -18.25 -0.39
N PHE A 158 22.90 -19.56 -0.48
CA PHE A 158 22.65 -20.34 -1.68
C PHE A 158 21.17 -20.44 -2.04
N VAL A 159 20.29 -20.66 -1.06
CA VAL A 159 18.84 -20.80 -1.31
C VAL A 159 18.21 -19.46 -1.72
N LEU A 160 18.72 -18.34 -1.20
CA LEU A 160 18.28 -17.00 -1.58
C LEU A 160 18.76 -16.62 -2.99
N ASN A 161 20.03 -16.92 -3.30
CA ASN A 161 20.68 -16.58 -4.56
C ASN A 161 21.46 -17.79 -5.12
N PRO A 162 20.75 -18.75 -5.75
CA PRO A 162 21.37 -19.98 -6.21
C PRO A 162 22.36 -19.73 -7.34
N ILE A 163 23.55 -20.32 -7.20
CA ILE A 163 24.60 -20.32 -8.22
C ILE A 163 24.84 -21.75 -8.73
N LYS A 164 25.28 -21.89 -9.98
CA LYS A 164 25.59 -23.21 -10.52
C LYS A 164 26.90 -23.73 -9.93
N ILE A 165 26.82 -24.80 -9.14
CA ILE A 165 27.99 -25.47 -8.53
C ILE A 165 28.34 -26.76 -9.29
N ASN A 166 27.37 -27.65 -9.48
CA ASN A 166 27.60 -28.94 -10.12
C ASN A 166 27.24 -28.89 -11.62
N PRO A 167 28.19 -29.14 -12.54
CA PRO A 167 27.93 -29.15 -13.98
C PRO A 167 26.84 -30.14 -14.42
N ALA A 168 26.64 -31.22 -13.67
CA ALA A 168 25.68 -32.29 -13.97
C ALA A 168 24.20 -31.92 -13.71
N PHE A 169 23.93 -30.71 -13.19
CA PHE A 169 22.58 -30.22 -12.90
C PHE A 169 22.32 -28.88 -13.60
N PRO A 170 21.05 -28.60 -13.98
CA PRO A 170 20.67 -27.27 -14.47
C PRO A 170 20.85 -26.20 -13.37
N PRO A 171 20.99 -24.91 -13.74
CA PRO A 171 21.01 -23.83 -12.76
C PRO A 171 19.67 -23.79 -12.01
N MET A 172 19.73 -23.73 -10.67
CA MET A 172 18.53 -23.59 -9.84
C MET A 172 17.98 -22.17 -9.98
N PRO A 173 16.67 -21.98 -10.25
CA PRO A 173 16.07 -20.66 -10.34
C PRO A 173 15.92 -20.02 -8.95
N GLY A 174 15.93 -18.69 -8.90
CA GLY A 174 15.65 -17.94 -7.67
C GLY A 174 14.22 -18.19 -7.17
N GLN A 175 14.06 -18.46 -5.87
CA GLN A 175 12.79 -18.90 -5.27
C GLN A 175 11.94 -17.76 -4.69
N GLY A 176 12.42 -16.51 -4.82
CA GLY A 176 11.76 -15.32 -4.26
C GLY A 176 11.52 -15.42 -2.75
N LEU A 177 12.45 -16.06 -2.03
CA LEU A 177 12.36 -16.24 -0.58
C LEU A 177 12.82 -14.99 0.15
N LYS A 178 12.15 -14.66 1.25
CA LYS A 178 12.61 -13.66 2.23
C LYS A 178 13.64 -14.29 3.18
N PRO A 179 14.49 -13.49 3.86
CA PRO A 179 15.50 -14.02 4.78
C PRO A 179 14.94 -14.93 5.88
N ALA A 180 13.78 -14.58 6.46
CA ALA A 180 13.13 -15.39 7.48
C ALA A 180 12.60 -16.74 6.96
N GLU A 181 12.08 -16.76 5.72
CA GLU A 181 11.62 -17.97 5.07
C GLU A 181 12.80 -18.90 4.73
N ALA A 182 13.91 -18.31 4.27
CA ALA A 182 15.16 -19.02 4.01
C ALA A 182 15.73 -19.66 5.30
N ASP A 183 15.68 -18.96 6.43
CA ASP A 183 16.07 -19.51 7.73
C ASP A 183 15.19 -20.72 8.12
N SER A 184 13.88 -20.58 7.95
CA SER A 184 12.89 -21.61 8.28
C SER A 184 13.11 -22.91 7.49
N ILE A 185 13.26 -22.81 6.16
CA ILE A 185 13.49 -23.98 5.29
C ILE A 185 14.86 -24.63 5.53
N VAL A 186 15.93 -23.83 5.66
CA VAL A 186 17.27 -24.37 5.88
C VAL A 186 17.35 -25.08 7.23
N SER A 187 16.76 -24.48 8.28
CA SER A 187 16.68 -25.12 9.59
C SER A 187 15.89 -26.42 9.54
N TYR A 188 14.79 -26.47 8.78
CA TYR A 188 14.02 -27.71 8.58
C TYR A 188 14.84 -28.80 7.90
N LEU A 189 15.53 -28.47 6.80
CA LEU A 189 16.37 -29.43 6.08
C LEU A 189 17.52 -29.96 6.94
N LEU A 190 18.21 -29.09 7.68
CA LEU A 190 19.29 -29.49 8.58
C LEU A 190 18.78 -30.33 9.76
N ARG A 191 17.61 -30.03 10.32
CA ARG A 191 17.01 -30.86 11.37
C ARG A 191 16.58 -32.23 10.86
N LYS A 192 16.07 -32.31 9.62
CA LYS A 192 15.52 -33.54 9.04
C LYS A 192 16.60 -34.47 8.48
N LEU A 193 17.73 -33.92 8.04
CA LEU A 193 18.76 -34.66 7.29
C LEU A 193 20.19 -34.44 7.78
N GLY A 194 20.41 -33.54 8.74
CA GLY A 194 21.67 -33.44 9.49
C GLY A 194 21.72 -34.48 10.62
N PRO A 195 22.92 -34.77 11.16
CA PRO A 195 23.07 -35.63 12.33
C PRO A 195 22.34 -35.02 13.55
N ALA A 196 21.82 -35.90 14.42
CA ALA A 196 20.77 -35.63 15.41
C ALA A 196 21.16 -34.73 16.61
N ASP A 197 22.30 -34.04 16.56
CA ASP A 197 22.95 -33.34 17.67
C ASP A 197 22.84 -31.80 17.62
N THR A 198 22.00 -31.23 16.74
CA THR A 198 21.76 -29.76 16.71
C THR A 198 20.47 -29.35 17.44
N LYS A 199 20.39 -29.62 18.74
CA LYS A 199 19.45 -28.92 19.63
C LYS A 199 20.00 -27.51 19.95
N GLY A 200 19.38 -26.49 19.36
CA GLY A 200 19.33 -25.13 19.90
C GLY A 200 20.58 -24.27 19.76
N ALA A 201 20.62 -23.44 18.71
CA ALA A 201 21.33 -22.16 18.77
C ALA A 201 20.30 -21.05 18.53
N ALA A 202 19.96 -20.33 19.59
CA ALA A 202 19.10 -19.15 19.59
C ALA A 202 19.73 -18.01 18.79
N PRO A 203 18.92 -17.06 18.25
CA PRO A 203 19.44 -15.99 17.42
C PRO A 203 20.10 -14.94 18.30
N GLY A 204 21.39 -14.70 18.07
CA GLY A 204 22.12 -13.62 18.73
C GLY A 204 23.44 -14.08 19.30
N GLN A 205 24.48 -14.07 18.46
CA GLN A 205 25.83 -13.73 18.87
C GLN A 205 26.64 -13.38 17.63
N THR A 206 26.88 -12.09 17.48
CA THR A 206 27.84 -11.47 16.56
C THR A 206 29.21 -12.12 16.71
N ALA A 207 29.79 -12.61 15.61
CA ALA A 207 31.16 -13.10 15.58
C ALA A 207 32.12 -12.01 15.06
N PRO A 208 33.38 -12.00 15.54
CA PRO A 208 34.27 -10.84 15.47
C PRO A 208 34.99 -10.72 14.12
N LYS A 209 35.35 -9.48 13.79
CA LYS A 209 36.30 -9.15 12.72
C LYS A 209 37.63 -9.88 12.95
N LYS A 210 38.10 -10.56 11.91
CA LYS A 210 39.52 -10.73 11.63
C LYS A 210 39.75 -10.52 10.13
#